data_AF-A0A382WXW7-F1
#
_entry.id   AF-A0A382WXW7-F1
#
_cell.length_a   1.000
_cell.length_b   1.000
_cell.length_c   1.000
_cell.angle_alpha   90.00
_cell.angle_beta   90.00
_cell.angle_gamma   90.00
#
_symmetry.space_group_name_H-M   'P 1'
#
loop_
_entity.id
_entity.type
_entity.pdbx_description
1 polymer ?
#
loop_
_entity_poly.entity_id
_entity_poly.type
_entity_poly.pdbx_seq_one_letter_code
_entity_poly.pdbx_strand_id
1 'polypeptide(L)'
;MKKLFTFPNGFKIREDEVKNSLNGEITVQKFSHGHDMANRTSIINHLIHKYKLKDYLEIGTRDGRNFDNIIARNKIGVDPKPRNYFNNIIIKTSDNFFITNNIKFDLIFIDGLHLENQVDKDLSNSLNFLKKDGFIVMHDCNPPTEFHQREI
;
A
#
# COMPACT_ATOMS: atom_id res chain seq x y z
N MET A 1 -0.03 -9.86 -29.27
CA MET A 1 -1.44 -9.44 -29.06
C MET A 1 -1.69 -9.37 -27.56
N LYS A 2 -2.31 -8.30 -27.05
CA LYS A 2 -2.56 -8.10 -25.60
C LYS A 2 -3.47 -9.20 -25.03
N LYS A 3 -3.13 -9.72 -23.85
CA LYS A 3 -3.85 -10.84 -23.23
C LYS A 3 -5.27 -10.43 -22.83
N LEU A 4 -6.25 -11.32 -23.00
CA LEU A 4 -7.64 -11.13 -22.58
C LEU A 4 -7.89 -11.89 -21.27
N PHE A 5 -8.42 -11.21 -20.27
CA PHE A 5 -8.81 -11.78 -18.99
C PHE A 5 -10.33 -11.86 -18.91
N THR A 6 -10.85 -12.96 -18.37
CA THR A 6 -12.29 -13.18 -18.12
C THR A 6 -12.47 -13.58 -16.66
N PHE A 7 -13.28 -12.84 -15.92
CA PHE A 7 -13.55 -13.05 -14.51
C PHE A 7 -14.81 -13.91 -14.30
N PRO A 8 -15.03 -14.49 -13.10
CA PRO A 8 -16.16 -15.39 -12.84
C PRO A 8 -17.54 -14.78 -13.10
N ASN A 9 -17.68 -13.47 -12.91
CA ASN A 9 -18.92 -12.72 -13.20
C ASN A 9 -19.10 -12.40 -14.70
N GLY A 10 -18.26 -12.94 -15.58
CA GLY A 10 -18.27 -12.67 -17.02
C GLY A 10 -17.61 -11.35 -17.43
N PHE A 11 -17.10 -10.54 -16.49
CA PHE A 11 -16.36 -9.33 -16.82
C PHE A 11 -15.10 -9.68 -17.62
N LYS A 12 -14.86 -8.93 -18.70
CA LYS A 12 -13.71 -9.11 -19.59
C LYS A 12 -12.90 -7.83 -19.69
N ILE A 13 -11.58 -7.94 -19.69
CA ILE A 13 -10.67 -6.81 -19.86
C ILE A 13 -9.38 -7.28 -20.53
N ARG A 14 -8.83 -6.46 -21.43
CA ARG A 14 -7.52 -6.70 -22.03
C ARG A 14 -6.41 -6.08 -21.18
N GLU A 15 -5.21 -6.63 -21.31
CA GLU A 15 -3.99 -6.03 -20.75
C GLU A 15 -3.85 -4.55 -21.12
N ASP A 16 -3.60 -3.72 -20.10
CA ASP A 16 -3.57 -2.25 -20.12
C ASP A 16 -4.84 -1.54 -20.63
N GLU A 17 -5.94 -2.27 -20.81
CA GLU A 17 -7.25 -1.63 -20.99
C GLU A 17 -7.65 -0.99 -19.64
N VAL A 18 -8.16 0.24 -19.69
CA VAL A 18 -8.69 0.95 -18.53
C VAL A 18 -10.20 1.05 -18.68
N LYS A 19 -10.94 0.61 -17.66
CA LYS A 19 -12.40 0.73 -17.58
C LYS A 19 -12.79 1.54 -16.37
N ASN A 20 -13.60 2.57 -16.58
CA ASN A 20 -14.16 3.37 -15.49
C ASN A 20 -15.26 2.61 -14.77
N SER A 21 -15.28 2.73 -13.45
CA SER A 21 -16.33 2.19 -12.57
C SER A 21 -16.72 3.23 -11.52
N LEU A 22 -17.79 2.96 -10.77
CA LEU A 22 -18.20 3.79 -9.64
C LEU A 22 -17.11 3.95 -8.57
N ASN A 23 -16.21 2.96 -8.46
CA ASN A 23 -15.14 2.93 -7.46
C ASN A 23 -13.78 3.33 -8.05
N GLY A 24 -13.76 3.99 -9.21
CA GLY A 24 -12.55 4.40 -9.92
C GLY A 24 -12.22 3.50 -11.10
N GLU A 25 -10.95 3.47 -11.47
CA GLU A 25 -10.46 2.78 -12.66
C GLU A 25 -10.15 1.30 -12.39
N ILE A 26 -10.49 0.44 -13.35
CA ILE A 26 -10.16 -0.98 -13.35
C ILE A 26 -9.24 -1.24 -14.53
N THR A 27 -8.07 -1.81 -14.26
CA THR A 27 -7.11 -2.24 -15.28
C THR A 27 -6.35 -3.48 -14.83
N VAL A 28 -5.94 -4.31 -15.79
CA VAL A 28 -5.04 -5.45 -15.56
C VAL A 28 -3.70 -5.12 -16.18
N GLN A 29 -2.65 -5.21 -15.37
CA GLN A 29 -1.29 -4.80 -15.74
C GLN A 29 -0.34 -6.00 -15.63
N LYS A 30 0.75 -5.95 -16.40
CA LYS A 30 1.84 -6.92 -16.27
C LYS A 30 2.85 -6.45 -15.23
N PHE A 31 2.82 -7.08 -14.06
CA PHE A 31 3.77 -6.88 -12.98
C PHE A 31 4.96 -7.85 -13.07
N SER A 32 5.95 -7.67 -12.19
CA SER A 32 7.15 -8.50 -12.13
C SER A 32 6.85 -9.93 -11.68
N HIS A 33 5.71 -10.15 -11.02
CA HIS A 33 5.22 -11.44 -10.52
C HIS A 33 4.13 -12.08 -11.40
N GLY A 34 3.78 -11.45 -12.54
CA GLY A 34 2.72 -11.93 -13.43
C GLY A 34 1.72 -10.84 -13.78
N HIS A 35 0.53 -11.24 -14.22
CA HIS A 35 -0.58 -10.32 -14.50
C HIS A 35 -1.50 -10.23 -13.29
N ASP A 36 -1.89 -9.02 -12.92
CA ASP A 36 -2.82 -8.78 -11.81
C ASP A 36 -3.65 -7.51 -12.06
N MET A 37 -4.75 -7.36 -11.33
CA MET A 37 -5.49 -6.10 -11.29
C MET A 37 -4.64 -5.02 -10.63
N ALA A 38 -4.61 -3.81 -11.21
CA ALA A 38 -3.88 -2.71 -10.61
C ALA A 38 -4.57 -2.20 -9.35
N ASN A 39 -3.88 -2.33 -8.23
CA ASN A 39 -4.25 -1.82 -6.92
C ASN A 39 -2.99 -1.67 -6.06
N ARG A 40 -3.11 -1.03 -4.89
CA ARG A 40 -2.00 -0.86 -3.92
C ARG A 40 -1.23 -2.15 -3.64
N THR A 41 -1.92 -3.26 -3.42
CA THR A 41 -1.32 -4.56 -3.10
C THR A 41 -0.47 -5.09 -4.26
N SER A 42 -1.00 -5.09 -5.49
CA SER A 42 -0.29 -5.56 -6.69
C SER A 42 0.96 -4.72 -6.98
N ILE A 43 0.89 -3.40 -6.77
CA ILE A 43 1.99 -2.45 -6.94
C ILE A 43 3.08 -2.69 -5.89
N ILE A 44 2.70 -2.81 -4.61
CA ILE A 44 3.64 -3.10 -3.53
C ILE A 44 4.32 -4.45 -3.77
N ASN A 45 3.55 -5.50 -4.09
CA ASN A 45 4.09 -6.83 -4.40
C ASN A 45 4.96 -6.82 -5.67
N HIS A 46 4.67 -5.97 -6.66
CA HIS A 46 5.53 -5.78 -7.82
C HIS A 46 6.92 -5.28 -7.41
N LEU A 47 6.98 -4.25 -6.57
CA LEU A 47 8.23 -3.69 -6.06
C LEU A 47 9.00 -4.72 -5.24
N ILE A 48 8.32 -5.39 -4.31
CA ILE A 48 8.90 -6.46 -3.48
C ILE A 48 9.50 -7.56 -4.34
N HIS A 49 8.75 -8.07 -5.32
CA HIS A 49 9.21 -9.16 -6.16
C HIS A 49 10.34 -8.74 -7.11
N LYS A 50 10.26 -7.53 -7.68
CA LYS A 50 11.22 -7.00 -8.66
C LYS A 50 12.57 -6.70 -8.03
N TYR A 51 12.56 -6.04 -6.87
CA TYR A 51 13.77 -5.58 -6.19
C TYR A 51 14.19 -6.47 -5.01
N LYS A 52 13.50 -7.59 -4.79
CA LYS A 52 13.78 -8.58 -3.73
C LYS A 52 13.77 -7.96 -2.33
N LEU A 53 12.85 -7.02 -2.11
CA LEU A 53 12.64 -6.32 -0.84
C LEU A 53 12.12 -7.32 0.20
N LYS A 54 12.52 -7.18 1.46
CA LYS A 54 12.19 -8.15 2.52
C LYS A 54 11.51 -7.50 3.71
N ASP A 55 11.88 -6.26 4.03
CA ASP A 55 11.42 -5.53 5.22
C ASP A 55 10.38 -4.48 4.83
N TYR A 56 9.13 -4.71 5.23
CA TYR A 56 7.96 -3.90 4.90
C TYR A 56 7.35 -3.26 6.15
N LEU A 57 7.02 -1.97 6.05
CA LEU A 57 6.23 -1.24 7.03
C LEU A 57 4.92 -0.76 6.40
N GLU A 58 3.80 -0.98 7.08
CA GLU A 58 2.50 -0.39 6.76
C GLU A 58 2.04 0.51 7.90
N ILE A 59 1.82 1.79 7.60
CA ILE A 59 1.19 2.75 8.51
C ILE A 59 -0.29 2.81 8.13
N GLY A 60 -1.17 2.45 9.07
CA GLY A 60 -2.62 2.42 8.84
C GLY A 60 -3.14 1.08 8.31
N THR A 61 -2.98 0.01 9.10
CA THR A 61 -3.40 -1.35 8.68
C THR A 61 -4.91 -1.59 8.66
N ARG A 62 -5.68 -0.83 9.46
CA ARG A 62 -7.12 -0.96 9.65
C ARG A 62 -7.58 -2.40 9.90
N ASP A 63 -8.06 -3.09 8.88
CA ASP A 63 -8.61 -4.45 8.93
C ASP A 63 -7.67 -5.51 8.33
N GLY A 64 -6.45 -5.13 7.95
CA GLY A 64 -5.43 -6.04 7.41
C GLY A 64 -5.59 -6.36 5.92
N ARG A 65 -6.62 -5.84 5.23
CA ARG A 65 -6.91 -6.19 3.83
C ARG A 65 -5.72 -6.01 2.88
N ASN A 66 -4.95 -4.94 3.03
CA ASN A 66 -3.72 -4.76 2.26
C ASN A 66 -2.59 -5.59 2.89
N PHE A 67 -2.30 -5.31 4.17
CA PHE A 67 -1.24 -5.94 4.94
C PHE A 67 -1.13 -7.45 4.74
N ASP A 68 -2.23 -8.20 4.84
CA ASP A 68 -2.29 -9.66 4.77
C ASP A 68 -1.87 -10.22 3.41
N ASN A 69 -2.11 -9.45 2.35
CA ASN A 69 -1.78 -9.84 0.97
C ASN A 69 -0.38 -9.39 0.53
N ILE A 70 0.38 -8.68 1.38
CA ILE A 70 1.76 -8.28 1.10
C ILE A 70 2.71 -9.46 1.30
N ILE A 71 3.50 -9.77 0.26
CA ILE A 71 4.38 -10.96 0.19
C ILE A 71 5.75 -10.77 0.86
N ALA A 72 6.00 -9.61 1.48
CA ALA A 72 7.27 -9.33 2.15
C ALA A 72 7.53 -10.34 3.28
N ARG A 73 8.79 -10.79 3.41
CA ARG A 73 9.19 -11.78 4.41
C ARG A 73 9.00 -11.26 5.83
N ASN A 74 9.41 -10.01 6.07
CA ASN A 74 9.31 -9.33 7.36
C ASN A 74 8.36 -8.16 7.16
N LYS A 75 7.20 -8.19 7.82
CA LYS A 75 6.16 -7.17 7.71
C LYS A 75 5.74 -6.68 9.09
N ILE A 76 5.80 -5.37 9.29
CA ILE A 76 5.33 -4.67 10.49
C ILE A 76 4.19 -3.75 10.10
N GLY A 77 3.07 -3.86 10.82
CA GLY A 77 1.97 -2.92 10.74
C GLY A 77 1.99 -1.96 11.92
N VAL A 78 1.57 -0.71 11.72
CA VAL A 78 1.42 0.29 12.79
C VAL A 78 0.05 0.92 12.66
N ASP A 79 -0.74 0.84 13.71
CA ASP A 79 -2.09 1.40 13.75
C ASP A 79 -2.53 1.63 15.20
N PRO A 80 -2.98 2.84 15.59
CA PRO A 80 -3.43 3.10 16.96
C PRO A 80 -4.75 2.41 17.30
N LYS A 81 -5.56 2.04 16.30
CA LYS A 81 -6.89 1.47 16.46
C LYS A 81 -7.22 0.47 15.33
N PRO A 82 -6.46 -0.63 15.21
CA PRO A 82 -6.75 -1.64 14.22
C PRO A 82 -8.10 -2.31 14.53
N ARG A 83 -8.81 -2.72 13.49
CA ARG A 83 -10.04 -3.54 13.59
C ARG A 83 -9.72 -5.00 13.85
N ASN A 84 -8.55 -5.46 13.39
CA ASN A 84 -8.07 -6.81 13.58
C ASN A 84 -6.70 -6.80 14.26
N TYR A 85 -6.54 -7.61 15.30
CA TYR A 85 -5.31 -7.70 16.08
C TYR A 85 -4.49 -8.90 15.60
N PHE A 86 -3.30 -8.64 15.09
CA PHE A 86 -2.34 -9.67 14.67
C PHE A 86 -1.00 -9.46 15.38
N ASN A 87 -0.21 -10.52 15.50
CA ASN A 87 1.06 -10.50 16.26
C ASN A 87 2.10 -9.49 15.71
N ASN A 88 1.95 -9.07 14.46
CA ASN A 88 2.86 -8.17 13.76
C ASN A 88 2.28 -6.77 13.52
N ILE A 89 1.17 -6.42 14.20
CA ILE A 89 0.65 -5.05 14.25
C ILE A 89 1.02 -4.42 15.60
N ILE A 90 1.71 -3.29 15.55
CA ILE A 90 2.04 -2.46 16.70
C ILE A 90 0.90 -1.48 16.92
N ILE A 91 0.25 -1.59 18.08
CA ILE A 91 -0.90 -0.75 18.46
C ILE A 91 -0.41 0.59 19.00
N LYS A 92 -0.01 1.49 18.09
CA LYS A 92 0.51 2.83 18.38
C LYS A 92 0.22 3.78 17.22
N THR A 93 0.27 5.09 17.49
CA THR A 93 0.39 6.08 16.41
C THR A 93 1.73 5.92 15.70
N SER A 94 1.81 6.35 14.43
CA SER A 94 3.05 6.38 13.65
C SER A 94 4.14 7.21 14.35
N ASP A 95 3.79 8.38 14.88
CA ASP A 95 4.68 9.24 15.67
C ASP A 95 5.38 8.46 16.80
N ASN A 96 4.59 7.79 17.64
CA ASN A 96 5.12 7.04 18.79
C ASN A 96 5.90 5.79 18.36
N PHE A 97 5.50 5.16 17.26
CA PHE A 97 6.29 4.09 16.67
C PHE A 97 7.66 4.59 16.25
N PHE A 98 7.74 5.66 15.45
CA PHE A 98 9.00 6.19 14.93
C PHE A 98 9.96 6.69 16.01
N ILE A 99 9.47 7.27 17.11
CA ILE A 99 10.30 7.65 18.27
C ILE A 99 11.07 6.44 18.83
N THR A 100 10.44 5.26 18.86
CA THR A 100 11.00 4.05 19.48
C THR A 100 11.59 3.06 18.48
N ASN A 101 11.40 3.29 17.19
CA ASN A 101 11.83 2.39 16.13
C ASN A 101 13.33 2.52 15.88
N ASN A 102 14.00 1.38 15.68
CA ASN A 102 15.39 1.30 15.25
C ASN A 102 15.57 0.42 13.99
N ILE A 103 14.46 -0.07 13.41
CA ILE A 103 14.46 -0.93 12.23
C ILE A 103 14.36 -0.04 10.99
N LYS A 104 15.16 -0.35 9.97
CA LYS A 104 15.02 0.25 8.64
C LYS A 104 14.27 -0.67 7.68
N PHE A 105 13.51 -0.09 6.77
CA PHE A 105 12.62 -0.82 5.86
C PHE A 105 13.06 -0.68 4.40
N ASP A 106 12.84 -1.73 3.62
CA ASP A 106 13.03 -1.71 2.17
C ASP A 106 11.84 -1.03 1.46
N LEU A 107 10.64 -1.19 2.02
CA LEU A 107 9.42 -0.56 1.50
C LEU A 107 8.53 -0.08 2.65
N ILE A 108 8.07 1.16 2.58
CA ILE A 108 7.12 1.76 3.54
C ILE A 108 5.86 2.17 2.79
N PHE A 109 4.70 1.71 3.24
CA PHE A 109 3.39 2.13 2.73
C PHE A 109 2.69 3.03 3.75
N ILE A 110 2.27 4.22 3.30
CA ILE A 110 1.60 5.24 4.12
C ILE A 110 0.12 5.30 3.71
N ASP A 111 -0.75 4.82 4.61
CA ASP A 111 -2.21 4.83 4.49
C ASP A 111 -2.87 5.04 5.88
N GLY A 112 -2.23 5.91 6.68
CA GLY A 112 -2.59 6.19 8.07
C GLY A 112 -3.70 7.23 8.21
N LEU A 113 -3.39 8.32 8.89
CA LEU A 113 -4.29 9.45 9.05
C LEU A 113 -4.15 10.37 7.83
N HIS A 114 -5.22 10.63 7.08
CA HIS A 114 -5.14 11.34 5.79
C HIS A 114 -5.14 12.88 5.92
N LEU A 115 -4.74 13.39 7.09
CA LEU A 115 -4.49 14.83 7.29
C LEU A 115 -3.10 15.20 6.75
N GLU A 116 -3.04 16.23 5.89
CA GLU A 116 -1.80 16.75 5.26
C GLU A 116 -0.61 16.81 6.24
N ASN A 117 -0.78 17.53 7.36
CA ASN A 117 0.28 17.68 8.36
C ASN A 117 0.76 16.36 8.98
N GLN A 118 -0.10 15.34 9.07
CA GLN A 118 0.30 14.04 9.56
C GLN A 118 1.00 13.22 8.46
N VAL A 119 0.50 13.28 7.23
CA VAL A 119 1.12 12.61 6.08
C VAL A 119 2.53 13.14 5.83
N ASP A 120 2.74 14.45 5.94
CA ASP A 120 4.08 15.08 5.81
C ASP A 120 5.06 14.60 6.89
N LYS A 121 4.58 14.45 8.12
CA LYS A 121 5.38 13.87 9.22
C LYS A 121 5.67 12.40 8.98
N ASP A 122 4.67 11.63 8.57
CA ASP A 122 4.84 10.20 8.27
C ASP A 122 5.84 10.00 7.13
N LEU A 123 5.80 10.84 6.09
CA LEU A 123 6.76 10.83 4.99
C LEU A 123 8.17 11.20 5.48
N SER A 124 8.30 12.29 6.24
CA SER A 124 9.59 12.74 6.79
C SER A 124 10.24 11.69 7.69
N ASN A 125 9.44 11.08 8.58
CA ASN A 125 9.90 9.99 9.43
C ASN A 125 10.25 8.75 8.60
N SER A 126 9.41 8.38 7.63
CA SER A 126 9.65 7.24 6.75
C SER A 126 10.98 7.36 6.01
N LEU A 127 11.35 8.55 5.52
CA LEU A 127 12.64 8.81 4.88
C LEU A 127 13.84 8.52 5.81
N ASN A 128 13.74 8.81 7.12
CA ASN A 128 14.79 8.52 8.09
C ASN A 128 14.99 7.02 8.34
N PHE A 129 13.90 6.24 8.24
CA PHE A 129 13.87 4.79 8.45
C PHE A 129 13.86 3.98 7.15
N LEU A 130 13.97 4.64 5.99
CA LEU A 130 14.13 3.97 4.72
C LEU A 130 15.58 3.49 4.57
N LYS A 131 15.74 2.28 4.07
CA LYS A 131 17.06 1.80 3.61
C LYS A 131 17.46 2.52 2.32
N LYS A 132 18.75 2.47 2.02
CA LYS A 132 19.26 2.92 0.73
C LYS A 132 18.53 2.17 -0.40
N ASP A 133 18.13 2.89 -1.44
CA ASP A 133 17.40 2.37 -2.60
C ASP A 133 16.02 1.76 -2.26
N GLY A 134 15.47 2.10 -1.08
CA GLY A 134 14.14 1.69 -0.66
C GLY A 134 13.03 2.49 -1.34
N PHE A 135 11.78 2.04 -1.13
CA PHE A 135 10.58 2.62 -1.73
C PHE A 135 9.62 3.14 -0.67
N ILE A 136 9.01 4.30 -0.94
CA ILE A 136 7.84 4.77 -0.20
C ILE A 136 6.66 4.77 -1.17
N VAL A 137 5.54 4.20 -0.74
CA VAL A 137 4.27 4.22 -1.47
C VAL A 137 3.26 4.99 -0.63
N MET A 138 2.60 5.98 -1.21
CA MET A 138 1.63 6.84 -0.52
C MET A 138 0.23 6.61 -1.08
N HIS A 139 -0.75 6.48 -0.18
CA HIS A 139 -2.16 6.35 -0.55
C HIS A 139 -2.81 7.72 -0.80
N ASP A 140 -3.92 7.74 -1.54
CA ASP A 140 -4.79 8.90 -1.78
C ASP A 140 -4.14 10.21 -2.32
N CYS A 141 -3.05 10.09 -3.09
CA CYS A 141 -2.32 11.25 -3.64
C CYS A 141 -2.86 11.82 -4.97
N ASN A 142 -3.94 11.28 -5.53
CA ASN A 142 -4.57 11.80 -6.76
C ASN A 142 -6.11 11.80 -6.65
N PRO A 143 -6.68 12.55 -5.69
CA PRO A 143 -8.11 12.59 -5.49
C PRO A 143 -8.80 13.27 -6.69
N PRO A 144 -9.85 12.67 -7.28
CA PRO A 144 -10.49 13.26 -8.47
C PRO A 144 -11.32 14.51 -8.15
N THR A 145 -11.76 14.68 -6.89
CA THR A 145 -12.47 15.88 -6.42
C THR A 145 -12.20 16.13 -4.94
N GLU A 146 -12.49 17.34 -4.45
CA GLU A 146 -12.43 17.70 -3.01
C GLU A 146 -13.29 16.79 -2.13
N PHE A 147 -14.41 16.27 -2.66
CA PHE A 147 -15.26 15.32 -1.93
C PHE A 147 -14.48 14.09 -1.47
N HIS A 148 -13.51 13.63 -2.28
CA HIS A 148 -12.67 12.46 -2.01
C HIS A 148 -11.49 12.77 -1.06
N GLN A 149 -11.25 14.04 -0.72
CA GLN A 149 -10.16 14.46 0.17
C GLN A 149 -10.60 14.58 1.64
N ARG A 150 -11.89 14.41 1.93
CA ARG A 150 -12.43 14.61 3.28
C ARG A 150 -12.12 13.42 4.17
N GLU A 151 -11.65 13.70 5.37
CA GLU A 151 -11.57 12.73 6.46
C GLU A 151 -13.00 12.38 6.94
N ILE A 152 -13.36 11.09 6.97
CA ILE A 152 -14.69 10.58 7.39
C ILE A 152 -14.54 9.62 8.57
#